data_AF-F9Q6F1-F1
#
_entry.id   AF-F9Q6F1-F1
#
_cell.length_a   1.000
_cell.length_b   1.000
_cell.length_c   1.000
_cell.angle_alpha   90.00
_cell.angle_beta   90.00
_cell.angle_gamma   90.00
#
_symmetry.space_group_name_H-M   'P 1'
#
loop_
_entity.id
_entity.type
_entity.pdbx_description
1 polymer ?
#
loop_
_entity_poly.entity_id
_entity_poly.type
_entity_poly.pdbx_seq_one_letter_code
_entity_poly.pdbx_strand_id
1 'polypeptide(L)' 'MSRINVRAKKQNLLSQIRQGKAIIEWSELHESIDIKNKMEFK' A
#
# COMPACT_ATOMS: atom_id res chain seq x y z
N MET A 1 4.66 -21.94 -7.91
CA MET A 1 4.76 -20.49 -7.61
C MET A 1 3.51 -19.80 -8.16
N SER A 2 2.52 -19.50 -7.30
CA SER A 2 1.33 -18.76 -7.70
C SER A 2 1.76 -17.34 -8.10
N ARG A 3 1.69 -17.01 -9.39
CA ARG A 3 1.92 -15.67 -9.89
C ARG A 3 0.78 -14.81 -9.36
N ILE A 4 0.94 -14.26 -8.15
CA ILE A 4 -0.03 -13.32 -7.61
C ILE A 4 -0.16 -12.23 -8.67
N ASN A 5 -1.36 -12.07 -9.22
CA ASN A 5 -1.59 -11.25 -10.39
C ASN A 5 -1.20 -9.80 -10.06
N VAL A 6 0.00 -9.40 -10.49
CA VAL A 6 0.60 -8.08 -10.23
C VAL A 6 -0.35 -6.98 -10.70
N ARG A 7 -1.11 -7.22 -11.77
CA ARG A 7 -2.14 -6.31 -12.27
C ARG A 7 -3.29 -6.16 -11.28
N ALA A 8 -3.80 -7.26 -10.70
CA ALA A 8 -4.84 -7.20 -9.68
C ALA A 8 -4.35 -6.47 -8.42
N LYS A 9 -3.13 -6.76 -7.96
CA LYS A 9 -2.49 -6.04 -6.85
C LYS A 9 -2.37 -4.54 -7.11
N LYS A 10 -1.90 -4.16 -8.31
CA LYS A 10 -1.79 -2.76 -8.73
C LYS A 10 -3.15 -2.07 -8.74
N GLN A 11 -4.19 -2.71 -9.29
CA GLN A 11 -5.52 -2.12 -9.33
C GLN A 11 -6.13 -1.96 -7.94
N ASN A 12 -5.93 -2.93 -7.05
CA ASN A 12 -6.35 -2.81 -5.67
C ASN A 12 -5.67 -1.64 -4.96
N LEU A 13 -4.34 -1.51 -5.10
CA LEU A 13 -3.58 -0.39 -4.52
C LEU A 13 -4.07 0.96 -5.06
N LEU A 14 -4.25 1.10 -6.37
CA LEU A 14 -4.78 2.33 -6.99
C LEU A 14 -6.19 2.67 -6.48
N SER A 15 -7.04 1.66 -6.28
CA SER A 15 -8.37 1.85 -5.69
C SER A 15 -8.28 2.39 -4.26
N GLN A 16 -7.42 1.80 -3.43
CA GLN A 16 -7.22 2.25 -2.04
C GLN A 16 -6.69 3.68 -1.96
N ILE A 17 -5.74 4.05 -2.83
CA ILE A 17 -5.21 5.41 -2.94
C ILE A 17 -6.35 6.39 -3.29
N ARG A 18 -7.13 6.10 -4.35
CA ARG A 18 -8.25 6.97 -4.78
C ARG A 18 -9.33 7.13 -3.72
N GLN A 19 -9.54 6.12 -2.89
CA GLN A 19 -10.51 6.15 -1.79
C GLN A 19 -9.97 6.84 -0.52
N GLY A 20 -8.72 7.33 -0.52
CA GLY A 20 -8.11 7.92 0.67
C GLY A 20 -7.85 6.92 1.81
N LYS A 21 -7.76 5.62 1.47
CA LYS A 21 -7.52 4.51 2.40
C LYS A 21 -6.06 4.09 2.46
N ALA A 22 -5.18 4.68 1.66
CA ALA A 22 -3.75 4.46 1.73
C ALA A 22 -3.05 5.68 2.36
N ILE A 23 -2.00 5.45 3.13
CA ILE A 23 -1.09 6.48 3.60
C ILE A 23 0.33 6.18 3.10
N ILE A 24 1.12 7.23 2.95
CA ILE A 24 2.56 7.14 2.72
C ILE A 24 3.23 7.38 4.07
N GLU A 25 4.08 6.45 4.48
CA GLU A 25 4.83 6.53 5.73
C GLU A 25 6.33 6.54 5.42
N TRP A 26 7.07 7.37 6.15
CA TRP A 26 8.52 7.30 6.20
C TRP A 26 8.94 6.41 7.37
N SER A 27 9.70 5.35 7.07
CA SER A 27 10.32 4.53 8.11
C SER A 27 11.73 5.06 8.39
N GLU A 28 11.93 5.66 9.55
CA GLU A 28 13.28 6.09 9.99
C GLU A 28 14.21 4.89 10.17
N LEU A 29 13.69 3.75 10.63
CA LEU A 29 14.48 2.54 10.89
C LEU A 29 15.07 1.93 9.61
N HIS A 30 14.32 1.97 8.52
CA HIS A 30 14.71 1.34 7.25
C HIS A 30 15.10 2.35 6.17
N GLU A 31 15.06 3.65 6.50
CA GLU A 31 15.28 4.77 5.57
C GLU A 31 14.47 4.60 4.27
N SER A 32 13.20 4.20 4.41
CA SER A 32 12.32 3.82 3.32
C SER A 32 11.00 4.58 3.31
N ILE A 33 10.38 4.63 2.13
CA ILE A 33 9.00 5.09 1.95
C ILE A 33 8.13 3.88 1.68
N ASP A 34 7.10 3.72 2.51
CA ASP A 34 6.13 2.63 2.41
C ASP A 34 4.72 3.17 2.16
N ILE A 35 3.90 2.35 1.48
CA ILE A 35 2.46 2.63 1.30
C ILE A 35 1.68 1.62 2.13
N LYS A 36 0.95 2.11 3.13
CA LYS A 36 0.20 1.28 4.08
C LYS A 36 -1.29 1.58 4.04
N ASN A 37 -2.10 0.65 4.55
CA ASN A 37 -3.53 0.88 4.69
C ASN A 37 -3.79 1.77 5.91
N LYS A 38 -4.48 2.88 5.71
CA LYS A 38 -4.85 3.84 6.77
C LYS A 38 -5.62 3.19 7.93
N MET A 39 -6.33 2.09 7.66
CA MET A 39 -7.11 1.37 8.67
C MET A 39 -6.25 0.56 9.64
N GLU A 40 -4.98 0.30 9.33
CA GLU A 40 -4.03 -0.41 10.21
C GLU A 40 -3.49 0.51 11.33
N PHE A 41 -3.76 1.81 11.27
CA PHE A 41 -3.34 2.83 12.24
C PHE A 41 -4.47 3.23 13.20
N LYS A 42 -5.55 2.43 13.29
CA LYS A 42 -6.68 2.66 14.19
C LYS A 42 -6.63 1.76 15.41
#